data_AF-A0A5D4S5G9-F1
#
_entry.id   AF-A0A5D4S5G9-F1
#
_cell.length_a   1.000
_cell.length_b   1.000
_cell.length_c   1.000
_cell.angle_alpha   90.00
_cell.angle_beta   90.00
_cell.angle_gamma   90.00
#
_symmetry.space_group_name_H-M   'P 1'
#
loop_
_entity.id
_entity.type
_entity.pdbx_description
1 polymer ?
#
loop_
_entity_poly.entity_id
_entity_poly.type
_entity_poly.pdbx_seq_one_letter_code
_entity_poly.pdbx_strand_id
1 'polypeptide(L)'
;MKRTVDKDKLSSAQTQLVFDFVQYLFEGDVANYWSKICRVDQARILGRYDALVEAGQSGVNFEEYVNTEVKAKQEGFYAAIRENFGISHFVRHTNHDDVMVFAYENIRGPVTYINEAMRNVYPILLTLDARSAKSEINLEWKVRFFEDYWFEEVNSDKWIDEQIEDMYELADD
;
A
#
# COMPACT_ATOMS: atom_id res chain seq x y z
N MET A 1 -7.71 29.53 -12.32
CA MET A 1 -8.71 28.96 -11.39
C MET A 1 -8.02 27.79 -10.72
N LYS A 2 -7.51 27.97 -9.50
CA LYS A 2 -6.82 26.92 -8.73
C LYS A 2 -7.83 25.78 -8.51
N ARG A 3 -7.55 24.58 -9.02
CA ARG A 3 -8.32 23.39 -8.63
C ARG A 3 -7.94 23.10 -7.19
N THR A 4 -8.83 23.43 -6.27
CA THR A 4 -8.77 22.88 -4.92
C THR A 4 -8.78 21.36 -5.10
N VAL A 5 -7.68 20.70 -4.76
CA VAL A 5 -7.68 19.24 -4.65
C VAL A 5 -8.63 18.95 -3.49
N ASP A 6 -9.83 18.44 -3.80
CA ASP A 6 -10.77 18.00 -2.77
C ASP A 6 -10.03 16.92 -1.95
N LYS A 7 -9.63 17.30 -0.74
CA LYS A 7 -8.89 16.42 0.15
C LYS A 7 -9.90 15.50 0.82
N ASP A 8 -10.13 14.34 0.22
CA ASP A 8 -10.96 13.31 0.83
C ASP A 8 -10.32 12.84 2.14
N LYS A 9 -11.14 12.75 3.19
CA LYS A 9 -10.72 12.23 4.49
C LYS A 9 -10.72 10.71 4.46
N LEU A 10 -9.76 10.10 5.14
CA LEU A 10 -9.78 8.65 5.38
C LEU A 10 -11.05 8.24 6.14
N SER A 11 -11.70 7.20 5.62
CA SER A 11 -12.75 6.49 6.37
C SER A 11 -12.12 5.59 7.44
N SER A 12 -12.88 5.29 8.50
CA SER A 12 -12.42 4.37 9.56
C SER A 12 -12.04 3.00 9.03
N ALA A 13 -12.72 2.51 7.97
CA ALA A 13 -12.40 1.24 7.34
C ALA A 13 -11.02 1.25 6.66
N GLN A 14 -10.69 2.33 5.94
CA GLN A 14 -9.38 2.49 5.31
C GLN A 14 -8.27 2.67 6.36
N THR A 15 -8.53 3.45 7.41
CA THR A 15 -7.60 3.59 8.54
C THR A 15 -7.31 2.24 9.19
N GLN A 16 -8.34 1.47 9.54
CA GLN A 16 -8.17 0.17 10.17
C GLN A 16 -7.42 -0.80 9.24
N LEU A 17 -7.74 -0.81 7.94
CA LEU A 17 -7.06 -1.64 6.96
C LEU A 17 -5.56 -1.38 6.90
N VAL A 18 -5.14 -0.11 6.93
CA VAL A 18 -3.72 0.25 6.92
C VAL A 18 -3.01 -0.25 8.17
N PHE A 19 -3.61 -0.06 9.35
CA PHE A 19 -3.03 -0.57 10.61
C PHE A 19 -2.97 -2.09 10.64
N ASP A 20 -4.05 -2.78 10.26
CA ASP A 20 -4.09 -4.24 10.18
C ASP A 20 -3.05 -4.76 9.18
N PHE A 21 -2.90 -4.11 8.02
CA PHE A 21 -1.93 -4.51 7.02
C PHE A 21 -0.50 -4.44 7.56
N VAL A 22 -0.10 -3.30 8.13
CA VAL A 22 1.26 -3.14 8.67
C VAL A 22 1.48 -4.12 9.82
N GLN A 23 0.50 -4.30 10.70
CA GLN A 23 0.59 -5.29 11.77
C GLN A 23 0.82 -6.70 11.20
N TYR A 24 -0.07 -7.17 10.31
CA TYR A 24 0.00 -8.52 9.77
C TYR A 24 1.18 -8.74 8.83
N LEU A 25 1.71 -7.67 8.22
CA LEU A 25 2.95 -7.69 7.45
C LEU A 25 4.15 -8.12 8.30
N PHE A 26 4.20 -7.81 9.60
CA PHE A 26 5.34 -8.16 10.46
C PHE A 26 5.06 -9.30 11.45
N GLU A 27 3.85 -9.89 11.40
CA GLU A 27 3.49 -11.08 12.17
C GLU A 27 3.81 -12.36 11.40
N GLY A 28 3.89 -13.52 12.06
CA GLY A 28 4.13 -14.81 11.38
C GLY A 28 2.91 -15.40 10.65
N ASP A 29 1.76 -14.73 10.67
CA ASP A 29 0.50 -15.26 10.12
C ASP A 29 0.32 -14.83 8.65
N VAL A 30 0.58 -15.77 7.74
CA VAL A 30 0.41 -15.55 6.30
C VAL A 30 -1.06 -15.39 5.92
N ALA A 31 -1.99 -16.06 6.61
CA ALA A 31 -3.41 -16.00 6.26
C ALA A 31 -4.00 -14.61 6.56
N ASN A 32 -3.65 -14.03 7.71
CA ASN A 32 -4.07 -12.67 8.06
C ASN A 32 -3.50 -11.63 7.10
N TYR A 33 -2.20 -11.70 6.80
CA TYR A 33 -1.55 -10.87 5.79
C TYR A 33 -2.25 -10.99 4.43
N TRP A 34 -2.38 -12.24 3.94
CA TRP A 34 -2.98 -12.55 2.65
C TRP A 34 -4.40 -12.00 2.52
N SER A 35 -5.19 -12.06 3.60
CA SER A 35 -6.57 -11.58 3.63
C SER A 35 -6.71 -10.08 3.34
N LYS A 36 -5.67 -9.28 3.59
CA LYS A 36 -5.70 -7.83 3.36
C LYS A 36 -5.40 -7.45 1.92
N ILE A 37 -4.90 -8.38 1.12
CA ILE A 37 -4.37 -8.11 -0.21
C ILE A 37 -5.49 -8.25 -1.24
N CYS A 38 -5.49 -7.37 -2.23
CA CYS A 38 -6.52 -7.40 -3.27
C CYS A 38 -6.40 -8.67 -4.13
N ARG A 39 -7.53 -9.16 -4.64
CA ARG A 39 -7.57 -10.39 -5.43
C ARG A 39 -6.71 -10.38 -6.68
N VAL A 40 -6.57 -9.21 -7.32
CA VAL A 40 -5.73 -9.07 -8.52
C VAL A 40 -4.29 -9.39 -8.18
N ASP A 41 -3.78 -8.88 -7.07
CA ASP A 41 -2.41 -9.13 -6.63
C ASP A 41 -2.23 -10.52 -6.05
N GLN A 42 -3.24 -11.05 -5.35
CA GLN A 42 -3.27 -12.46 -4.96
C GLN A 42 -3.15 -13.39 -6.18
N ALA A 43 -3.87 -13.10 -7.26
CA ALA A 43 -3.81 -13.88 -8.49
C ALA A 43 -2.44 -13.76 -9.18
N ARG A 44 -1.81 -12.58 -9.17
CA ARG A 44 -0.46 -12.37 -9.69
C ARG A 44 0.58 -13.17 -8.91
N ILE A 45 0.50 -13.16 -7.58
CA ILE A 45 1.41 -13.91 -6.70
C ILE A 45 1.23 -15.42 -6.90
N LEU A 46 -0.02 -15.89 -6.95
CA LEU A 46 -0.32 -17.30 -7.20
C LEU A 46 0.21 -17.74 -8.56
N GLY A 47 -0.03 -16.97 -9.63
CA GLY A 47 0.47 -17.30 -10.96
C GLY A 47 2.00 -17.33 -11.05
N ARG A 48 2.70 -16.46 -10.30
CA ARG A 48 4.17 -16.51 -10.18
C ARG A 48 4.64 -17.78 -9.48
N TYR A 49 3.97 -18.16 -8.39
CA TYR A 49 4.28 -19.40 -7.68
C TYR A 49 4.05 -20.63 -8.56
N ASP A 50 2.90 -20.71 -9.24
CA ASP A 50 2.57 -21.82 -10.14
C ASP A 50 3.63 -21.97 -11.24
N ALA A 51 4.08 -20.85 -11.84
CA ALA A 51 5.16 -20.86 -12.82
C ALA A 51 6.51 -21.38 -12.26
N LEU A 52 6.84 -21.04 -11.00
CA LEU A 52 8.05 -21.57 -10.33
C LEU A 52 7.94 -23.06 -10.06
N VAL A 53 6.76 -23.55 -9.67
CA VAL A 53 6.49 -24.99 -9.49
C VAL A 53 6.63 -25.72 -10.82
N GLU A 54 6.02 -25.21 -11.88
CA GLU A 54 6.11 -25.79 -13.23
C GLU A 54 7.56 -25.83 -13.75
N ALA A 55 8.37 -24.81 -13.44
CA ALA A 55 9.78 -24.76 -13.79
C ALA A 55 10.67 -25.69 -12.94
N GLY A 56 10.12 -26.40 -11.94
CA GLY A 56 10.89 -27.21 -11.00
C GLY A 56 11.78 -26.37 -10.06
N GLN A 57 11.44 -25.09 -9.89
CA GLN A 57 12.20 -24.11 -9.10
C GLN A 57 11.56 -23.82 -7.73
N SER A 58 10.34 -24.32 -7.48
CA SER A 58 9.72 -24.18 -6.16
C SER A 58 10.32 -25.17 -5.16
N GLY A 59 11.27 -24.70 -4.36
CA GLY A 59 11.83 -25.46 -3.24
C GLY A 59 10.95 -25.47 -1.98
N VAL A 60 9.84 -24.73 -2.00
CA VAL A 60 8.97 -24.44 -0.84
C VAL A 60 7.49 -24.57 -1.22
N ASN A 61 6.62 -24.67 -0.22
CA ASN A 61 5.16 -24.61 -0.44
C ASN A 61 4.68 -23.16 -0.62
N PHE A 62 3.41 -22.97 -0.98
CA PHE A 62 2.88 -21.63 -1.27
C PHE A 62 2.91 -20.67 -0.05
N GLU A 63 2.57 -21.18 1.13
CA GLU A 63 2.57 -20.37 2.35
C GLU A 63 3.99 -19.88 2.67
N GLU A 64 4.96 -20.78 2.57
CA GLU A 64 6.37 -20.47 2.75
C GLU A 64 6.87 -19.51 1.68
N TYR A 65 6.50 -19.71 0.40
CA TYR A 65 6.80 -18.76 -0.69
C TYR A 65 6.28 -17.36 -0.40
N VAL A 66 5.02 -17.23 0.03
CA VAL A 66 4.46 -15.92 0.39
C VAL A 66 5.27 -15.30 1.53
N ASN A 67 5.62 -16.08 2.55
CA ASN A 67 6.36 -15.57 3.70
C ASN A 67 7.80 -15.14 3.33
N THR A 68 8.53 -15.95 2.57
CA THR A 68 9.96 -15.73 2.31
C THR A 68 10.26 -14.83 1.12
N GLU A 69 9.38 -14.78 0.10
CA GLU A 69 9.64 -14.05 -1.15
C GLU A 69 8.78 -12.80 -1.30
N VAL A 70 7.50 -12.87 -0.93
CA VAL A 70 6.56 -11.76 -1.13
C VAL A 70 6.56 -10.83 0.06
N LYS A 71 6.27 -11.40 1.24
CA LYS A 71 6.14 -10.68 2.49
C LYS A 71 7.49 -10.09 2.92
N ALA A 72 8.57 -10.86 2.86
CA ALA A 72 9.92 -10.39 3.19
C ALA A 72 10.36 -9.14 2.40
N LYS A 73 9.97 -9.01 1.13
CA LYS A 73 10.26 -7.79 0.33
C LYS A 73 9.51 -6.58 0.85
N GLN A 74 8.24 -6.75 1.20
CA GLN A 74 7.43 -5.68 1.77
C GLN A 74 7.87 -5.32 3.19
N GLU A 75 8.25 -6.31 4.00
CA GLU A 75 8.84 -6.08 5.32
C GLU A 75 10.09 -5.20 5.22
N GLY A 76 10.94 -5.43 4.21
CA GLY A 76 12.10 -4.58 3.93
C GLY A 76 11.73 -3.13 3.62
N PHE A 77 10.73 -2.91 2.77
CA PHE A 77 10.26 -1.57 2.41
C PHE A 77 9.61 -0.83 3.59
N TYR A 78 8.73 -1.51 4.33
CA TYR A 78 7.96 -0.92 5.44
C TYR A 78 8.67 -1.02 6.80
N ALA A 79 9.93 -1.48 6.86
CA ALA A 79 10.64 -1.76 8.10
C ALA A 79 10.61 -0.59 9.10
N ALA A 80 10.71 0.64 8.59
CA ALA A 80 10.72 1.86 9.40
C ALA A 80 9.38 2.19 10.05
N ILE A 81 8.26 1.67 9.53
CA ILE A 81 6.92 1.91 10.09
C ILE A 81 6.40 0.74 10.93
N ARG A 82 7.24 -0.27 11.23
CA ARG A 82 6.86 -1.48 11.96
C ARG A 82 6.31 -1.21 13.37
N GLU A 83 7.01 -0.41 14.17
CA GLU A 83 6.73 -0.31 15.62
C GLU A 83 5.85 0.90 15.97
N ASN A 84 6.04 2.01 15.27
CA ASN A 84 5.37 3.26 15.58
C ASN A 84 5.22 4.11 14.33
N PHE A 85 3.99 4.28 13.85
CA PHE A 85 3.70 5.08 12.68
C PHE A 85 2.36 5.81 12.76
N GLY A 86 2.31 6.95 12.09
CA GLY A 86 1.11 7.72 11.83
C GLY A 86 0.73 7.63 10.36
N ILE A 87 -0.51 7.95 10.03
CA ILE A 87 -0.97 8.02 8.63
C ILE A 87 -1.51 9.41 8.30
N SER A 88 -1.52 9.76 7.02
CA SER A 88 -2.07 11.03 6.54
C SER A 88 -3.58 11.12 6.84
N HIS A 89 -4.06 12.30 7.24
CA HIS A 89 -5.51 12.52 7.40
C HIS A 89 -6.27 12.52 6.06
N PHE A 90 -5.58 12.93 5.01
CA PHE A 90 -6.11 13.08 3.67
C PHE A 90 -5.54 12.02 2.76
N VAL A 91 -6.35 11.59 1.80
CA VAL A 91 -5.94 10.63 0.78
C VAL A 91 -5.63 11.34 -0.53
N ARG A 92 -4.82 10.68 -1.36
CA ARG A 92 -4.72 10.99 -2.79
C ARG A 92 -5.33 9.84 -3.57
N HIS A 93 -5.79 10.12 -4.77
CA HIS A 93 -6.31 9.09 -5.67
C HIS A 93 -5.35 8.88 -6.84
N THR A 94 -5.18 7.65 -7.28
CA THR A 94 -4.48 7.33 -8.53
C THR A 94 -5.41 7.59 -9.73
N ASN A 95 -4.87 7.46 -10.95
CA ASN A 95 -5.67 7.51 -12.18
C ASN A 95 -6.68 6.35 -12.31
N HIS A 96 -6.60 5.35 -11.43
CA HIS A 96 -7.50 4.20 -11.37
C HIS A 96 -8.44 4.25 -10.16
N ASP A 97 -8.58 5.41 -9.52
CA ASP A 97 -9.38 5.64 -8.31
C ASP A 97 -8.94 4.79 -7.10
N ASP A 98 -7.69 4.33 -7.10
CA ASP A 98 -7.10 3.72 -5.91
C ASP A 98 -6.71 4.81 -4.91
N VAL A 99 -6.91 4.53 -3.64
CA VAL A 99 -6.71 5.45 -2.52
C VAL A 99 -5.29 5.28 -1.98
N MET A 100 -4.46 6.29 -2.18
CA MET A 100 -3.09 6.34 -1.66
C MET A 100 -3.06 6.97 -0.28
N VAL A 101 -2.61 6.20 0.70
CA VAL A 101 -2.43 6.60 2.09
C VAL A 101 -0.94 6.69 2.39
N PHE A 102 -0.52 7.75 3.07
CA PHE A 102 0.89 7.91 3.43
C PHE A 102 1.11 7.59 4.90
N ALA A 103 1.98 6.62 5.18
CA ALA A 103 2.46 6.29 6.50
C ALA A 103 3.79 7.00 6.81
N TYR A 104 3.98 7.37 8.07
CA TYR A 104 5.13 8.14 8.55
C TYR A 104 5.71 7.48 9.79
N GLU A 105 7.01 7.20 9.74
CA GLU A 105 7.76 6.66 10.86
C GLU A 105 7.74 7.59 12.08
N ASN A 106 7.70 7.01 13.28
CA ASN A 106 7.85 7.68 14.58
C ASN A 106 6.78 8.72 14.92
N ILE A 107 5.62 8.65 14.28
CA ILE A 107 4.49 9.52 14.58
C ILE A 107 3.40 8.74 15.30
N ARG A 108 2.90 9.30 16.41
CA ARG A 108 1.72 8.77 17.11
C ARG A 108 0.50 9.58 16.72
N GLY A 109 -0.31 9.04 15.82
CA GLY A 109 -1.58 9.63 15.42
C GLY A 109 -1.57 10.26 14.03
N PRO A 110 -2.74 10.76 13.59
CA PRO A 110 -2.92 11.17 12.21
C PRO A 110 -2.26 12.55 11.93
N VAL A 111 -1.61 12.68 10.77
CA VAL A 111 -0.78 13.84 10.40
C VAL A 111 -1.55 14.75 9.45
N THR A 112 -1.62 16.05 9.77
CA THR A 112 -2.33 17.06 8.95
C THR A 112 -1.44 17.70 7.87
N TYR A 113 -0.12 17.77 8.11
CA TYR A 113 0.87 18.37 7.21
C TYR A 113 2.17 17.56 7.17
N ILE A 114 2.71 17.34 5.98
CA ILE A 114 4.05 16.74 5.79
C ILE A 114 5.07 17.87 5.91
N ASN A 115 5.89 17.85 6.96
CA ASN A 115 7.02 18.79 7.13
C ASN A 115 8.24 18.24 6.36
N GLU A 116 9.13 19.10 5.85
CA GLU A 116 10.43 18.72 5.28
C GLU A 116 11.30 17.86 6.21
N ALA A 117 11.04 17.92 7.52
CA ALA A 117 11.67 17.05 8.52
C ALA A 117 11.16 15.59 8.50
N MET A 118 10.04 15.29 7.85
CA MET A 118 9.53 13.92 7.65
C MET A 118 10.27 13.28 6.48
N ARG A 119 11.49 12.83 6.76
CA ARG A 119 12.47 12.40 5.74
C ARG A 119 12.02 11.19 4.92
N ASN A 120 11.13 10.34 5.46
CA ASN A 120 10.65 9.14 4.78
C ASN A 120 9.13 9.04 4.83
N VAL A 121 8.51 8.83 3.67
CA VAL A 121 7.06 8.63 3.52
C VAL A 121 6.84 7.27 2.87
N TYR A 122 5.95 6.47 3.44
CA TYR A 122 5.65 5.11 2.99
C TYR A 122 4.24 5.06 2.42
N PRO A 123 4.07 5.11 1.09
CA PRO A 123 2.75 5.00 0.49
C PRO A 123 2.18 3.60 0.71
N ILE A 124 0.88 3.51 0.95
CA ILE A 124 0.10 2.28 1.02
C ILE A 124 -1.11 2.51 0.13
N LEU A 125 -1.19 1.72 -0.95
CA LEU A 125 -2.26 1.85 -1.93
C LEU A 125 -3.44 0.95 -1.54
N LEU A 126 -4.64 1.53 -1.50
CA LEU A 126 -5.87 0.82 -1.20
C LEU A 126 -6.77 0.81 -2.43
N THR A 127 -7.39 -0.33 -2.71
CA THR A 127 -8.32 -0.51 -3.82
C THR A 127 -9.62 -1.11 -3.32
N LEU A 128 -10.72 -0.83 -4.01
CA LEU A 128 -12.02 -1.39 -3.70
C LEU A 128 -12.17 -2.72 -4.45
N ASP A 129 -12.05 -3.83 -3.73
CA ASP A 129 -12.17 -5.18 -4.28
C ASP A 129 -13.65 -5.62 -4.26
N ALA A 130 -14.12 -6.11 -5.40
CA ALA A 130 -15.50 -6.53 -5.57
C ALA A 130 -15.61 -8.05 -5.64
N ARG A 131 -16.49 -8.63 -4.81
CA ARG A 131 -16.83 -10.04 -4.84
C ARG A 131 -18.31 -10.23 -5.13
N SER A 132 -18.60 -10.99 -6.18
CA SER A 132 -19.95 -11.52 -6.40
C SER A 132 -20.09 -12.86 -5.68
N ALA A 133 -21.05 -12.95 -4.77
CA ALA A 133 -21.46 -14.20 -4.15
C ALA A 133 -22.99 -14.21 -4.03
N LYS A 134 -23.64 -15.29 -4.48
CA LYS A 134 -25.11 -15.48 -4.36
C LYS A 134 -25.94 -14.29 -4.89
N SER A 135 -25.53 -13.71 -6.03
CA SER A 135 -26.18 -12.55 -6.66
C SER A 135 -26.08 -11.23 -5.89
N GLU A 136 -25.22 -11.15 -4.87
CA GLU A 136 -24.87 -9.90 -4.18
C GLU A 136 -23.43 -9.50 -4.54
N ILE A 137 -23.23 -8.19 -4.75
CA ILE A 137 -21.90 -7.60 -4.93
C ILE A 137 -21.47 -7.06 -3.57
N ASN A 138 -20.44 -7.69 -3.00
CA ASN A 138 -19.78 -7.22 -1.80
C ASN A 138 -18.54 -6.42 -2.19
N LEU A 139 -18.43 -5.20 -1.67
CA LEU A 139 -17.30 -4.31 -1.89
C LEU A 139 -16.48 -4.23 -0.59
N GLU A 140 -15.18 -4.47 -0.67
CA GLU A 140 -14.28 -4.44 0.47
C GLU A 140 -12.98 -3.72 0.11
N TRP A 141 -12.52 -2.82 0.97
CA TRP A 141 -11.20 -2.22 0.80
C TRP A 141 -10.09 -3.25 1.01
N LYS A 142 -9.11 -3.26 0.13
CA LYS A 142 -7.93 -4.12 0.18
C LYS A 142 -6.67 -3.33 -0.17
N VAL A 143 -5.51 -3.85 0.21
CA VAL A 143 -4.20 -3.30 -0.15
C VAL A 143 -3.82 -3.77 -1.55
N ARG A 144 -3.27 -2.85 -2.33
CA ARG A 144 -2.73 -3.09 -3.68
C ARG A 144 -1.21 -3.00 -3.65
N PHE A 145 -0.56 -3.95 -4.31
CA PHE A 145 0.88 -4.19 -4.29
C PHE A 145 1.55 -3.83 -5.60
N PHE A 146 1.02 -4.32 -6.72
CA PHE A 146 1.72 -4.24 -8.02
C PHE A 146 1.38 -2.99 -8.83
N GLU A 147 0.55 -2.09 -8.31
CA GLU A 147 0.41 -0.72 -8.85
C GLU A 147 1.05 0.32 -7.94
N ASP A 148 1.71 -0.13 -6.88
CA ASP A 148 2.58 0.75 -6.13
C ASP A 148 3.80 1.02 -7.02
N TYR A 149 3.97 2.28 -7.46
CA TYR A 149 5.09 2.73 -8.30
C TYR A 149 6.47 2.29 -7.76
N TRP A 150 6.53 1.95 -6.48
CA TRP A 150 7.70 1.48 -5.74
C TRP A 150 7.96 -0.03 -5.82
N PHE A 151 6.97 -0.84 -6.21
CA PHE A 151 7.12 -2.30 -6.29
C PHE A 151 7.63 -2.77 -7.67
N GLU A 152 7.52 -1.94 -8.71
CA GLU A 152 8.24 -2.12 -9.97
C GLU A 152 9.69 -1.61 -9.82
N GLU A 153 10.62 -2.45 -9.35
CA GLU A 153 12.03 -2.13 -9.61
C GLU A 153 12.24 -2.10 -11.14
N VAL A 154 12.67 -0.95 -11.65
CA VAL A 154 13.21 -0.73 -13.01
C VAL A 154 12.18 -0.54 -14.14
N ASN A 155 11.65 0.68 -14.23
CA ASN A 155 11.81 1.47 -15.44
C ASN A 155 12.57 2.74 -15.07
N SER A 156 13.89 2.62 -14.91
CA SER A 156 14.81 3.74 -14.66
C SER A 156 14.84 4.80 -15.77
N ASP A 157 14.00 4.66 -16.81
CA ASP A 157 13.99 5.53 -17.99
C ASP A 157 12.64 6.19 -18.28
N LYS A 158 11.67 6.18 -17.35
CA LYS A 158 10.44 6.96 -17.55
C LYS A 158 9.92 7.67 -16.30
N TRP A 159 10.46 8.88 -16.10
CA TRP A 159 9.83 10.11 -15.57
C TRP A 159 9.21 10.00 -14.16
N ILE A 160 9.46 10.96 -13.27
CA ILE A 160 8.92 12.33 -13.33
C ILE A 160 10.02 13.34 -12.94
N ASP A 161 10.50 14.11 -13.93
CA ASP A 161 11.12 15.45 -13.78
C ASP A 161 10.02 16.50 -13.47
N GLU A 162 9.07 16.19 -12.58
CA GLU A 162 8.37 17.25 -11.87
C GLU A 162 9.13 17.38 -10.56
N GLN A 163 9.86 18.49 -10.45
CA GLN A 163 10.30 18.95 -9.15
C GLN A 163 9.12 18.85 -8.19
N ILE A 164 9.40 18.43 -6.96
CA ILE A 164 8.54 18.71 -5.81
C ILE A 164 8.61 20.23 -5.57
N GLU A 165 8.26 21.03 -6.58
CA GLU A 165 8.01 22.45 -6.49
C GLU A 165 6.49 22.61 -6.36
N ASP A 166 6.08 23.56 -5.54
CA ASP A 166 4.69 23.88 -5.18
C ASP A 166 4.02 22.99 -4.11
N MET A 167 4.63 22.92 -2.92
CA MET A 167 3.87 22.64 -1.68
C MET A 167 4.06 23.66 -0.55
N TYR A 168 4.46 24.89 -0.89
CA TYR A 168 4.33 26.04 0.01
C TYR A 168 3.12 26.89 -0.39
N GLU A 169 1.97 26.64 0.23
CA GLU A 169 1.11 27.77 0.58
C GLU A 169 1.47 28.14 2.02
N LEU A 170 2.36 29.14 2.14
CA LEU A 170 2.46 29.94 3.35
C LEU A 170 1.07 30.52 3.59
N ALA A 171 0.36 29.98 4.59
CA ALA A 171 -0.74 30.71 5.18
C ALA A 171 -0.11 31.82 6.00
N ASP A 172 0.01 33.00 5.41
CA ASP A 172 0.15 34.24 6.15
C ASP A 172 -1.18 34.46 6.90
N ASP A 173 -1.10 34.46 8.23
CA ASP A 173 -1.92 35.30 9.13
C ASP A 173 -1.13 35.56 10.42
#